data_AF-A0A2V8MCL0-F1
#
_entry.id   AF-A0A2V8MCL0-F1
#
_cell.length_a   1.000
_cell.length_b   1.000
_cell.length_c   1.000
_cell.angle_alpha   90.00
_cell.angle_beta   90.00
_cell.angle_gamma   90.00
#
_symmetry.space_group_name_H-M   'P 1'
#
loop_
_entity.id
_entity.type
_entity.pdbx_description
1 polymer ?
#
loop_
_entity_poly.entity_id
_entity_poly.type
_entity_poly.pdbx_seq_one_letter_code
_entity_poly.pdbx_strand_id
1 'polypeptide(L)'
;QMCPDLGKPEARWNDIRVIVFTEYDDTKRYLRQQLEAAIETSDRADQRIEVYHGPTPIAKREEIKQAFNSDPKKHPVRILIATDAAREGLNLQTHCWNLFHFDVPWNPSRMEQRNGRIDRKLQQHENVFCYYFVYEQRPEDRILRTIVKKTERIKEELGSLSEVIESKLAKTLAGGIRRKTISELQARIAATDLEEDRKGSIEEDLESARERQNALRIQVEQLRNLLDASQKSIGLKEEQFRDTISCALRLSGAEPLKTLGAGQDGDPPRFAFPAIDQREGADPTWVETMDSLRAPRKRDEKPWEWRRTSPIRPVVFKDSGRMDDGVVHLHLEQRVVQRLLGRFMAQGFLHHDLSRACCAQSSDAIRRVVLLGRLSLYGPGAARLHEEIVPVTARWVEAEIRKEPLSPYAREAESRTLSLLESALLDGGHPIPDIVVRQLQASAPRDVHELLPFLEARGQEFIRDAEQKLAERGAVEAKAMRDILETQKKHIQATYARHESMDDRQLRLNYGDELEELRQLELNKRYWAKRLDSIETELNTEPERIRDLYQVKARRVEPVGLVYLWPVTG
;
A
#
# COMPACT_ATOMS: atom_id res chain seq x y z
N GLN A 1 18.15 -26.39 -20.53
CA GLN A 1 17.77 -26.10 -19.12
C GLN A 1 16.32 -25.66 -19.00
N MET A 2 15.84 -24.67 -19.76
CA MET A 2 14.42 -24.27 -19.73
C MET A 2 13.47 -25.32 -20.32
N CYS A 3 13.94 -26.07 -21.32
CA CYS A 3 13.26 -27.22 -21.92
C CYS A 3 14.29 -28.36 -21.99
N PRO A 4 14.23 -29.36 -21.09
CA PRO A 4 15.22 -30.43 -21.03
C PRO A 4 15.25 -31.32 -22.28
N ASP A 5 14.12 -31.50 -22.95
CA ASP A 5 13.92 -32.38 -24.11
C ASP A 5 13.79 -31.62 -25.45
N LEU A 6 14.32 -30.41 -25.53
CA LEU A 6 14.20 -29.56 -26.73
C LEU A 6 14.67 -30.30 -28.00
N GLY A 7 13.81 -30.34 -29.02
CA GLY A 7 14.03 -31.09 -30.26
C GLY A 7 13.24 -32.40 -30.38
N LYS A 8 12.63 -32.88 -29.28
CA LYS A 8 11.59 -33.93 -29.33
C LYS A 8 10.20 -33.30 -29.49
N PRO A 9 9.24 -33.97 -30.15
CA PRO A 9 7.86 -33.49 -30.21
C PRO A 9 7.28 -33.37 -28.79
N GLU A 10 6.60 -32.25 -28.51
CA GLU A 10 5.96 -31.92 -27.22
C GLU A 10 6.93 -31.78 -26.04
N ALA A 11 8.17 -31.34 -26.30
CA ALA A 11 9.13 -31.06 -25.24
C ALA A 11 8.58 -30.02 -24.24
N ARG A 12 8.50 -30.38 -22.96
CA ARG A 12 7.89 -29.57 -21.90
C ARG A 12 8.83 -28.47 -21.39
N TRP A 13 8.28 -27.28 -21.19
CA TRP A 13 8.98 -26.16 -20.55
C TRP A 13 8.87 -26.16 -19.03
N ASN A 14 9.96 -25.76 -18.37
CA ASN A 14 10.00 -25.46 -16.93
C ASN A 14 9.39 -24.08 -16.63
N ASP A 15 9.35 -23.70 -15.35
CA ASP A 15 8.81 -22.42 -14.87
C ASP A 15 9.78 -21.23 -14.98
N ILE A 16 10.99 -21.47 -15.51
CA ILE A 16 12.04 -20.45 -15.64
C ILE A 16 11.67 -19.43 -16.72
N ARG A 17 11.81 -18.14 -16.41
CA ARG A 17 11.67 -17.03 -17.35
C ARG A 17 12.99 -16.31 -17.59
N VAL A 18 13.12 -15.76 -18.78
CA VAL A 18 14.31 -15.04 -19.23
C VAL A 18 13.94 -13.82 -20.05
N ILE A 19 14.74 -12.79 -19.88
CA ILE A 19 14.69 -11.58 -20.70
C ILE A 19 15.96 -11.52 -21.53
N VAL A 20 15.83 -11.25 -22.82
CA VAL A 20 16.95 -11.02 -23.73
C VAL A 20 16.93 -9.58 -24.19
N PHE A 21 17.95 -8.81 -23.84
CA PHE A 21 18.13 -7.43 -24.26
C PHE A 21 19.04 -7.32 -25.47
N THR A 22 18.62 -6.49 -26.42
CA THR A 22 19.42 -6.07 -27.57
C THR A 22 19.22 -4.57 -27.84
N GLU A 23 20.23 -3.93 -28.41
CA GLU A 23 20.16 -2.51 -28.77
C GLU A 23 19.43 -2.28 -30.10
N TYR A 24 19.57 -3.21 -31.06
CA TYR A 24 19.14 -3.04 -32.44
C TYR A 24 17.85 -3.82 -32.76
N ASP A 25 16.94 -3.21 -33.53
CA ASP A 25 15.68 -3.85 -33.95
C ASP A 25 15.92 -5.04 -34.90
N ASP A 26 16.96 -4.97 -35.73
CA ASP A 26 17.31 -6.03 -36.67
C ASP A 26 17.78 -7.29 -35.92
N THR A 27 18.65 -7.12 -34.91
CA THR A 27 19.08 -8.21 -34.04
C THR A 27 17.92 -8.84 -33.30
N LYS A 28 16.97 -8.02 -32.80
CA LYS A 28 15.72 -8.52 -32.18
C LYS A 28 14.91 -9.38 -33.16
N ARG A 29 14.76 -8.97 -34.43
CA ARG A 29 14.04 -9.76 -35.45
C ARG A 29 14.75 -11.08 -35.73
N TYR A 30 16.08 -11.04 -35.87
CA TYR A 30 16.91 -12.24 -36.05
C TYR A 30 16.77 -13.20 -34.87
N LEU A 31 16.91 -12.71 -33.63
CA LEU A 31 16.76 -13.51 -32.41
C LEU A 31 15.39 -14.15 -32.33
N ARG A 32 14.33 -13.38 -32.62
CA ARG A 32 12.97 -13.91 -32.66
C ARG A 32 12.86 -15.07 -33.64
N GLN A 33 13.30 -14.90 -34.89
CA GLN A 33 13.21 -15.93 -35.91
C GLN A 33 13.99 -17.20 -35.54
N GLN A 34 15.22 -17.04 -35.03
CA GLN A 34 16.06 -18.18 -34.61
C GLN A 34 15.47 -18.91 -33.41
N LEU A 35 14.96 -18.17 -32.43
CA LEU A 35 14.33 -18.77 -31.25
C LEU A 35 13.03 -19.47 -31.63
N GLU A 36 12.16 -18.86 -32.46
CA GLU A 36 10.93 -19.47 -32.97
C GLU A 36 11.22 -20.80 -33.70
N ALA A 37 12.22 -20.83 -34.58
CA ALA A 37 12.65 -22.05 -35.26
C ALA A 37 13.19 -23.11 -34.30
N ALA A 38 13.96 -22.71 -33.29
CA ALA A 38 14.52 -23.64 -32.31
C ALA A 38 13.45 -24.27 -31.39
N ILE A 39 12.33 -23.57 -31.15
CA ILE A 39 11.27 -24.03 -30.24
C ILE A 39 10.07 -24.64 -30.95
N GLU A 40 10.08 -24.72 -32.28
CA GLU A 40 8.95 -25.16 -33.12
C GLU A 40 8.39 -26.53 -32.68
N THR A 41 9.25 -27.43 -32.23
CA THR A 41 8.89 -28.79 -31.78
C THR A 41 8.38 -28.88 -30.34
N SER A 42 8.46 -27.78 -29.58
CA SER A 42 8.13 -27.72 -28.15
C SER A 42 6.66 -27.41 -27.89
N ASP A 43 6.21 -27.65 -26.65
CA ASP A 43 4.83 -27.39 -26.30
C ASP A 43 4.49 -25.88 -26.26
N ARG A 44 3.42 -25.49 -26.98
CA ARG A 44 2.91 -24.11 -27.10
C ARG A 44 3.95 -23.11 -27.61
N ALA A 45 4.79 -23.53 -28.56
CA ALA A 45 5.89 -22.77 -29.15
C ALA A 45 5.48 -21.32 -29.53
N ASP A 46 4.29 -21.17 -30.12
CA ASP A 46 3.69 -19.90 -30.55
C ASP A 46 3.46 -18.88 -29.42
N GLN A 47 3.36 -19.34 -28.17
CA GLN A 47 3.02 -18.51 -27.00
C GLN A 47 4.18 -18.36 -26.02
N ARG A 48 5.36 -18.93 -26.32
CA ARG A 48 6.52 -18.88 -25.42
C ARG A 48 7.31 -17.58 -25.51
N ILE A 49 7.29 -16.92 -26.67
CA ILE A 49 8.12 -15.74 -26.96
C ILE A 49 7.22 -14.50 -27.12
N GLU A 50 7.54 -13.44 -26.39
CA GLU A 50 6.95 -12.12 -26.57
C GLU A 50 8.03 -11.06 -26.85
N VAL A 51 7.66 -9.98 -27.52
CA VAL A 51 8.60 -8.93 -27.95
C VAL A 51 8.17 -7.58 -27.43
N TYR A 52 9.10 -6.86 -26.81
CA TYR A 52 8.88 -5.54 -26.23
C TYR A 52 9.82 -4.50 -26.84
N HIS A 53 9.27 -3.64 -27.71
CA HIS A 53 10.04 -2.62 -28.43
C HIS A 53 9.31 -1.28 -28.50
N GLY A 54 10.01 -0.20 -28.90
CA GLY A 54 9.47 1.18 -28.90
C GLY A 54 8.08 1.32 -29.58
N PRO A 55 7.90 0.80 -30.81
CA PRO A 55 6.61 0.79 -31.50
C PRO A 55 5.47 -0.05 -30.87
N THR A 56 5.72 -0.78 -29.77
CA THR A 56 4.69 -1.61 -29.14
C THR A 56 3.56 -0.73 -28.58
N PRO A 57 2.30 -0.93 -28.99
CA PRO A 57 1.17 -0.15 -28.48
C PRO A 57 1.03 -0.29 -26.96
N ILE A 58 0.59 0.78 -26.29
CA ILE A 58 0.44 0.81 -24.81
C ILE A 58 -0.39 -0.37 -24.29
N ALA A 59 -1.47 -0.74 -24.98
CA ALA A 59 -2.31 -1.88 -24.60
C ALA A 59 -1.53 -3.21 -24.60
N LYS A 60 -0.73 -3.46 -25.65
CA LYS A 60 0.10 -4.66 -25.76
C LYS A 60 1.24 -4.66 -24.73
N ARG A 61 1.77 -3.49 -24.36
CA ARG A 61 2.77 -3.35 -23.29
C ARG A 61 2.23 -3.85 -21.95
N GLU A 62 1.01 -3.45 -21.58
CA GLU A 62 0.38 -3.90 -20.34
C GLU A 62 0.02 -5.39 -20.37
N GLU A 63 -0.43 -5.91 -21.52
CA GLU A 63 -0.67 -7.35 -21.69
C GLU A 63 0.62 -8.17 -21.48
N ILE A 64 1.74 -7.76 -22.10
CA ILE A 64 3.04 -8.43 -21.96
C ILE A 64 3.52 -8.36 -20.51
N LYS A 65 3.39 -7.20 -19.85
CA LYS A 65 3.70 -7.04 -18.42
C LYS A 65 2.91 -8.02 -17.56
N GLN A 66 1.59 -8.09 -17.76
CA GLN A 66 0.73 -8.96 -16.98
C GLN A 66 1.07 -10.43 -17.23
N ALA A 67 1.25 -10.83 -18.49
CA ALA A 67 1.62 -12.19 -18.86
C ALA A 67 2.98 -12.59 -18.23
N PHE A 68 3.96 -11.70 -18.26
CA PHE A 68 5.31 -11.94 -17.76
C PHE A 68 5.48 -11.77 -16.24
N ASN A 69 4.53 -11.15 -15.54
CA ASN A 69 4.48 -11.10 -14.07
C ASN A 69 3.53 -12.12 -13.45
N SER A 70 2.65 -12.74 -14.24
CA SER A 70 1.76 -13.80 -13.74
C SER A 70 2.49 -15.13 -13.57
N ASP A 71 1.96 -16.02 -12.72
CA ASP A 71 2.49 -17.36 -12.46
C ASP A 71 2.87 -18.11 -13.78
N PRO A 72 4.12 -18.61 -13.92
CA PRO A 72 4.55 -19.45 -15.03
C PRO A 72 3.61 -20.60 -15.38
N LYS A 73 2.90 -21.18 -14.41
CA LYS A 73 1.96 -22.28 -14.64
C LYS A 73 0.67 -21.82 -15.34
N LYS A 74 0.28 -20.55 -15.15
CA LYS A 74 -0.94 -19.96 -15.73
C LYS A 74 -0.67 -19.31 -17.09
N HIS A 75 0.47 -18.63 -17.24
CA HIS A 75 0.83 -17.94 -18.48
C HIS A 75 2.00 -18.65 -19.19
N PRO A 76 1.86 -18.95 -20.50
CA PRO A 76 2.84 -19.73 -21.26
C PRO A 76 4.14 -18.99 -21.56
N VAL A 77 4.16 -17.66 -21.51
CA VAL A 77 5.32 -16.85 -21.89
C VAL A 77 6.52 -17.23 -21.03
N ARG A 78 7.67 -17.43 -21.68
CA ARG A 78 8.95 -17.83 -21.07
C ARG A 78 10.10 -16.91 -21.46
N ILE A 79 10.10 -16.40 -22.69
CA ILE A 79 11.18 -15.58 -23.24
C ILE A 79 10.59 -14.22 -23.61
N LEU A 80 11.19 -13.15 -23.09
CA LEU A 80 10.87 -11.78 -23.48
C LEU A 80 12.07 -11.16 -24.19
N ILE A 81 11.91 -10.78 -25.46
CA ILE A 81 12.94 -10.07 -26.21
C ILE A 81 12.66 -8.57 -26.14
N ALA A 82 13.57 -7.80 -25.56
CA ALA A 82 13.37 -6.38 -25.31
C ALA A 82 14.45 -5.51 -25.97
N THR A 83 14.02 -4.36 -26.52
CA THR A 83 14.93 -3.34 -27.07
C THR A 83 15.07 -2.13 -26.16
N ASP A 84 16.21 -1.45 -26.24
CA ASP A 84 16.48 -0.21 -25.50
C ASP A 84 15.50 0.93 -25.74
N ALA A 85 14.84 0.98 -26.90
CA ALA A 85 13.88 2.03 -27.26
C ALA A 85 12.60 2.02 -26.38
N ALA A 86 12.40 0.99 -25.57
CA ALA A 86 11.23 0.83 -24.70
C ALA A 86 11.58 1.05 -23.21
N ARG A 87 12.71 1.71 -22.93
CA ARG A 87 13.46 1.71 -21.65
C ARG A 87 12.79 2.24 -20.39
N GLU A 88 11.57 2.78 -20.40
CA GLU A 88 10.97 3.31 -19.16
C GLU A 88 9.87 2.40 -18.59
N GLY A 89 9.93 2.15 -17.27
CA GLY A 89 8.79 1.64 -16.50
C GLY A 89 8.44 0.15 -16.55
N LEU A 90 9.30 -0.75 -17.04
CA LEU A 90 9.04 -2.19 -16.99
C LEU A 90 9.52 -2.81 -15.66
N ASN A 91 8.58 -3.26 -14.82
CA ASN A 91 8.85 -4.01 -13.58
C ASN A 91 8.57 -5.50 -13.86
N LEU A 92 9.61 -6.33 -13.96
CA LEU A 92 9.49 -7.77 -14.32
C LEU A 92 10.07 -8.71 -13.26
N GLN A 93 10.28 -8.21 -12.05
CA GLN A 93 11.00 -8.93 -11.00
C GLN A 93 10.22 -10.08 -10.36
N THR A 94 8.90 -10.22 -10.56
CA THR A 94 8.07 -11.16 -9.78
C THR A 94 8.43 -12.64 -10.05
N HIS A 95 8.66 -13.01 -11.31
CA HIS A 95 8.95 -14.40 -11.72
C HIS A 95 10.13 -14.52 -12.70
N CYS A 96 10.98 -13.49 -12.77
CA CYS A 96 12.15 -13.50 -13.64
C CYS A 96 13.38 -13.05 -12.86
N TRP A 97 14.40 -13.91 -12.87
CA TRP A 97 15.70 -13.69 -12.23
C TRP A 97 16.87 -13.93 -13.18
N ASN A 98 16.60 -14.14 -14.48
CA ASN A 98 17.63 -14.36 -15.50
C ASN A 98 17.54 -13.30 -16.60
N LEU A 99 18.63 -12.54 -16.78
CA LEU A 99 18.76 -11.49 -17.78
C LEU A 99 19.92 -11.78 -18.72
N PHE A 100 19.66 -11.77 -20.02
CA PHE A 100 20.69 -11.97 -21.04
C PHE A 100 20.89 -10.69 -21.84
N HIS A 101 22.10 -10.16 -21.83
CA HIS A 101 22.52 -9.07 -22.70
C HIS A 101 23.13 -9.67 -23.95
N PHE A 102 22.37 -9.69 -25.05
CA PHE A 102 22.90 -10.13 -26.34
C PHE A 102 23.94 -9.15 -26.86
N ASP A 103 23.67 -7.85 -26.69
CA ASP A 103 24.62 -6.78 -26.95
C ASP A 103 24.86 -6.00 -25.65
N VAL A 104 26.11 -5.95 -25.19
CA VAL A 104 26.48 -5.20 -23.99
C VAL A 104 26.59 -3.71 -24.32
N PRO A 105 25.83 -2.83 -23.66
CA PRO A 105 25.91 -1.40 -23.92
C PRO A 105 27.24 -0.86 -23.38
N TRP A 106 27.90 0.02 -24.14
CA TRP A 106 29.16 0.64 -23.71
C TRP A 106 28.97 1.66 -22.57
N ASN A 107 27.73 2.10 -22.30
CA ASN A 107 27.42 3.02 -21.20
C ASN A 107 27.00 2.21 -19.94
N PRO A 108 27.73 2.34 -18.81
CA PRO A 108 27.41 1.64 -17.57
C PRO A 108 26.04 1.97 -16.99
N SER A 109 25.60 3.24 -17.03
CA SER A 109 24.28 3.63 -16.53
C SER A 109 23.16 2.93 -17.30
N ARG A 110 23.35 2.77 -18.62
CA ARG A 110 22.44 2.02 -19.49
C ARG A 110 22.39 0.54 -19.16
N MET A 111 23.50 -0.04 -18.70
CA MET A 111 23.59 -1.43 -18.24
C MET A 111 22.88 -1.60 -16.90
N GLU A 112 23.13 -0.73 -15.92
CA GLU A 112 22.47 -0.81 -14.60
C GLU A 112 20.96 -0.60 -14.71
N GLN A 113 20.51 0.28 -15.60
CA GLN A 113 19.08 0.42 -15.92
C GLN A 113 18.46 -0.84 -16.54
N ARG A 114 19.22 -1.68 -17.27
CA ARG A 114 18.74 -2.97 -17.79
C ARG A 114 18.70 -4.01 -16.68
N ASN A 115 19.74 -4.08 -15.84
CA ASN A 115 19.80 -4.96 -14.67
C ASN A 115 18.67 -4.68 -13.68
N GLY A 116 18.43 -3.39 -13.39
CA GLY A 116 17.37 -2.89 -12.51
C GLY A 116 15.94 -3.15 -13.00
N ARG A 117 15.74 -3.88 -14.12
CA ARG A 117 14.41 -4.40 -14.52
C ARG A 117 14.01 -5.63 -13.74
N ILE A 118 14.99 -6.40 -13.27
CA ILE A 118 14.80 -7.61 -12.46
C ILE A 118 15.51 -7.54 -11.11
N ASP A 119 16.61 -6.79 -11.01
CA ASP A 119 17.31 -6.50 -9.76
C ASP A 119 16.62 -5.33 -9.04
N ARG A 120 15.55 -5.64 -8.30
CA ARG A 120 14.73 -4.67 -7.57
C ARG A 120 14.31 -5.24 -6.22
N LYS A 121 13.95 -4.34 -5.30
CA LYS A 121 13.27 -4.72 -4.04
C LYS A 121 12.02 -5.54 -4.36
N LEU A 122 11.73 -6.54 -3.53
CA LEU A 122 10.63 -7.51 -3.70
C LEU A 122 10.83 -8.57 -4.81
N GLN A 123 12.06 -8.75 -5.30
CA GLN A 123 12.45 -9.94 -6.07
C GLN A 123 12.24 -11.20 -5.21
N GLN A 124 11.57 -12.21 -5.76
CA GLN A 124 11.21 -13.44 -5.04
C GLN A 124 12.37 -14.44 -4.98
N HIS A 125 13.25 -14.41 -5.98
CA HIS A 125 14.42 -15.30 -6.03
C HIS A 125 15.61 -14.67 -5.28
N GLU A 126 16.33 -15.46 -4.49
CA GLU A 126 17.46 -14.98 -3.69
C GLU A 126 18.60 -14.38 -4.55
N ASN A 127 18.84 -14.99 -5.71
CA ASN A 127 19.91 -14.60 -6.63
C ASN A 127 19.38 -14.13 -7.98
N VAL A 128 19.88 -13.01 -8.48
CA VAL A 128 19.58 -12.51 -9.83
C VAL A 128 20.80 -12.72 -10.73
N PHE A 129 20.61 -13.39 -11.87
CA PHE A 129 21.68 -13.69 -12.82
C PHE A 129 21.60 -12.76 -14.03
N CYS A 130 22.68 -11.99 -14.24
CA CYS A 130 22.87 -11.16 -15.43
C CYS A 130 24.00 -11.74 -16.29
N TYR A 131 23.65 -12.23 -17.47
CA TYR A 131 24.56 -12.82 -18.44
C TYR A 131 24.93 -11.79 -19.53
N TYR A 132 26.19 -11.79 -19.93
CA TYR A 132 26.72 -10.88 -20.95
C TYR A 132 27.38 -11.68 -22.07
N PHE A 133 26.85 -11.57 -23.29
CA PHE A 133 27.48 -12.18 -24.47
C PHE A 133 28.58 -11.28 -25.01
N VAL A 134 29.76 -11.87 -25.23
CA VAL A 134 30.99 -11.17 -25.61
C VAL A 134 31.79 -12.05 -26.58
N TYR A 135 32.06 -11.55 -27.77
CA TYR A 135 32.81 -12.26 -28.81
C TYR A 135 34.31 -12.25 -28.49
N GLU A 136 34.92 -13.42 -28.36
CA GLU A 136 36.35 -13.55 -28.07
C GLU A 136 37.25 -12.97 -29.17
N GLN A 137 36.77 -13.05 -30.41
CA GLN A 137 37.49 -12.59 -31.60
C GLN A 137 37.40 -11.07 -31.80
N ARG A 138 36.54 -10.38 -31.04
CA ARG A 138 36.31 -8.94 -31.19
C ARG A 138 37.09 -8.17 -30.13
N PRO A 139 38.16 -7.44 -30.50
CA PRO A 139 38.97 -6.71 -29.53
C PRO A 139 38.17 -5.68 -28.73
N GLU A 140 37.13 -5.09 -29.32
CA GLU A 140 36.25 -4.11 -28.66
C GLU A 140 35.50 -4.72 -27.45
N ASP A 141 35.20 -6.03 -27.49
CA ASP A 141 34.46 -6.71 -26.42
C ASP A 141 35.35 -6.97 -25.18
N ARG A 142 36.68 -6.88 -25.32
CA ARG A 142 37.60 -6.90 -24.17
C ARG A 142 37.35 -5.71 -23.24
N ILE A 143 37.07 -4.53 -23.81
CA ILE A 143 36.75 -3.33 -23.03
C ILE A 143 35.42 -3.51 -22.30
N LEU A 144 34.41 -4.09 -22.97
CA LEU A 144 33.11 -4.37 -22.36
C LEU A 144 33.23 -5.32 -21.17
N ARG A 145 34.05 -6.38 -21.28
CA ARG A 145 34.36 -7.27 -20.14
C ARG A 145 35.02 -6.52 -18.98
N THR A 146 35.95 -5.61 -19.26
CA THR A 146 36.59 -4.78 -18.22
C THR A 146 35.58 -3.85 -17.54
N ILE A 147 34.67 -3.25 -18.30
CA ILE A 147 33.60 -2.39 -17.76
C ILE A 147 32.70 -3.20 -16.82
N VAL A 148 32.20 -4.37 -17.25
CA VAL A 148 31.35 -5.23 -16.41
C VAL A 148 32.03 -5.56 -15.08
N LYS A 149 33.26 -6.07 -15.12
CA LYS A 149 34.02 -6.42 -13.91
C LYS A 149 34.26 -5.22 -12.99
N LYS A 150 34.51 -4.04 -13.57
CA LYS A 150 34.74 -2.81 -12.81
C LYS A 150 33.46 -2.35 -12.14
N THR A 151 32.34 -2.36 -12.85
CA THR A 151 31.01 -2.04 -12.32
C THR A 151 30.60 -2.98 -11.20
N GLU A 152 30.81 -4.29 -11.35
CA GLU A 152 30.53 -5.29 -10.30
C GLU A 152 31.36 -5.04 -9.04
N ARG A 153 32.67 -4.82 -9.19
CA ARG A 153 33.56 -4.53 -8.05
C ARG A 153 33.14 -3.27 -7.29
N ILE A 154 32.77 -2.20 -8.02
CA ILE A 154 32.28 -0.96 -7.39
C ILE A 154 30.97 -1.24 -6.65
N LYS A 155 30.06 -2.03 -7.21
CA LYS A 155 28.80 -2.41 -6.55
C LYS A 155 29.04 -3.23 -5.27
N GLU A 156 30.02 -4.12 -5.26
CA GLU A 156 30.39 -4.89 -4.06
C GLU A 156 31.01 -4.01 -2.96
N GLU A 157 31.88 -3.06 -3.32
CA GLU A 157 32.60 -2.21 -2.35
C GLU A 157 31.73 -1.05 -1.82
N LEU A 158 30.89 -0.44 -2.66
CA LEU A 158 30.12 0.77 -2.35
C LEU A 158 28.61 0.53 -2.24
N GLY A 159 28.12 -0.68 -2.52
CA GLY A 159 26.70 -1.02 -2.56
C GLY A 159 25.92 -0.45 -3.75
N SER A 160 26.42 0.62 -4.39
CA SER A 160 25.86 1.22 -5.60
C SER A 160 26.92 1.95 -6.42
N LEU A 161 26.68 2.12 -7.73
CA LEU A 161 27.54 2.89 -8.62
C LEU A 161 27.33 4.39 -8.35
N SER A 162 28.35 5.14 -7.95
CA SER A 162 28.20 6.58 -7.73
C SER A 162 28.03 7.33 -9.06
N GLU A 163 27.17 8.36 -9.08
CA GLU A 163 26.92 9.19 -10.27
C GLU A 163 28.22 9.81 -10.82
N VAL A 164 29.17 10.12 -9.92
CA VAL A 164 30.48 10.66 -10.27
C VAL A 164 31.29 9.66 -11.08
N ILE A 165 31.35 8.40 -10.62
CA ILE A 165 32.08 7.31 -11.30
C ILE A 165 31.39 6.95 -12.63
N GLU A 166 30.06 6.89 -12.64
CA GLU A 166 29.28 6.72 -13.88
C GLU A 166 29.62 7.81 -14.92
N SER A 167 29.66 9.07 -14.49
CA SER A 167 29.97 10.18 -15.40
C SER A 167 31.40 10.12 -15.94
N LYS A 168 32.38 9.71 -15.12
CA LYS A 168 33.79 9.55 -15.52
C LYS A 168 33.94 8.42 -16.54
N LEU A 169 33.33 7.26 -16.29
CA LEU A 169 33.30 6.12 -17.22
C LEU A 169 32.61 6.51 -18.53
N ALA A 170 31.43 7.13 -18.47
CA ALA A 170 30.70 7.58 -19.65
C ALA A 170 31.50 8.59 -20.48
N LYS A 171 32.16 9.58 -19.85
CA LYS A 171 33.04 10.56 -20.53
C LYS A 171 34.23 9.88 -21.20
N THR A 172 34.85 8.91 -20.54
CA THR A 172 35.99 8.15 -21.10
C THR A 172 35.59 7.37 -22.34
N LEU A 173 34.34 6.92 -22.40
CA LEU A 173 33.80 6.11 -23.49
C LEU A 173 33.04 6.91 -24.56
N ALA A 174 32.73 8.19 -24.32
CA ALA A 174 31.97 9.05 -25.24
C ALA A 174 32.64 9.24 -26.62
N GLY A 175 33.98 9.09 -26.70
CA GLY A 175 34.73 9.14 -27.96
C GLY A 175 34.60 7.89 -28.84
N GLY A 176 33.87 6.86 -28.38
CA GLY A 176 33.71 5.59 -29.05
C GLY A 176 34.91 4.64 -28.91
N ILE A 177 34.66 3.35 -29.09
CA ILE A 177 35.68 2.30 -28.99
C ILE A 177 36.33 2.09 -30.37
N ARG A 178 37.58 2.57 -30.55
CA ARG A 178 38.35 2.39 -31.79
C ARG A 178 39.43 1.34 -31.59
N ARG A 179 39.64 0.47 -32.59
CA ARG A 179 40.64 -0.63 -32.56
C ARG A 179 42.06 -0.19 -32.16
N LYS A 180 42.50 0.98 -32.60
CA LYS A 180 43.86 1.49 -32.33
C LYS A 180 44.08 1.90 -30.86
N THR A 181 43.00 2.21 -30.14
CA THR A 181 43.06 2.80 -28.79
C THR A 181 42.64 1.79 -27.72
N ILE A 182 42.41 0.52 -28.08
CA ILE A 182 41.81 -0.45 -27.16
C ILE A 182 42.65 -0.69 -25.91
N SER A 183 43.96 -0.92 -26.08
CA SER A 183 44.87 -1.15 -24.96
C SER A 183 44.98 0.07 -24.05
N GLU A 184 45.00 1.28 -24.62
CA GLU A 184 45.02 2.54 -23.87
C GLU A 184 43.72 2.77 -23.12
N LEU A 185 42.57 2.51 -23.75
CA LEU A 185 41.25 2.66 -23.12
C LEU A 185 41.06 1.65 -22.00
N GLN A 186 41.48 0.40 -22.21
CA GLN A 186 41.42 -0.66 -21.21
C GLN A 186 42.34 -0.32 -20.02
N ALA A 187 43.56 0.15 -20.28
CA ALA A 187 44.46 0.63 -19.24
C ALA A 187 43.87 1.82 -18.50
N ARG A 188 43.21 2.76 -19.18
CA ARG A 188 42.53 3.91 -18.53
C ARG A 188 41.34 3.48 -17.68
N ILE A 189 40.51 2.54 -18.13
CA ILE A 189 39.35 2.03 -17.37
C ILE A 189 39.82 1.22 -16.16
N ALA A 190 40.85 0.38 -16.34
CA ALA A 190 41.49 -0.32 -15.24
C ALA A 190 42.14 0.66 -14.26
N ALA A 191 42.97 1.58 -14.76
CA ALA A 191 43.61 2.64 -13.99
C ALA A 191 42.65 3.72 -13.46
N THR A 192 41.35 3.66 -13.80
CA THR A 192 40.30 4.33 -13.01
C THR A 192 40.11 3.56 -11.68
N ASP A 193 41.21 3.09 -11.11
CA ASP A 193 41.32 2.36 -9.87
C ASP A 193 41.29 3.34 -8.72
N LEU A 194 40.67 2.86 -7.66
CA LEU A 194 40.30 3.59 -6.46
C LEU A 194 41.51 4.15 -5.69
N GLU A 195 42.76 3.91 -6.12
CA GLU A 195 43.97 4.14 -5.31
C GLU A 195 44.46 5.59 -5.24
N GLU A 196 44.33 6.41 -6.29
CA GLU A 196 44.70 7.84 -6.24
C GLU A 196 43.54 8.73 -5.74
N ASP A 197 42.29 8.29 -5.88
CA ASP A 197 41.09 8.92 -5.28
C ASP A 197 40.83 8.43 -3.82
N ARG A 198 41.65 7.51 -3.29
CA ARG A 198 41.40 6.72 -2.04
C ARG A 198 41.46 7.48 -0.72
N LYS A 199 41.95 8.72 -0.68
CA LYS A 199 42.19 9.45 0.58
C LYS A 199 41.39 10.74 0.78
N GLY A 200 40.70 11.23 -0.24
CA GLY A 200 39.95 12.49 -0.15
C GLY A 200 38.52 12.31 -0.58
N SER A 201 38.30 12.08 -1.88
CA SER A 201 36.96 11.99 -2.45
C SER A 201 36.22 10.70 -2.08
N ILE A 202 36.92 9.56 -1.98
CA ILE A 202 36.28 8.30 -1.56
C ILE A 202 35.94 8.31 -0.07
N GLU A 203 36.74 8.96 0.78
CA GLU A 203 36.42 9.07 2.22
C GLU A 203 35.22 9.99 2.42
N GLU A 204 35.16 11.14 1.73
CA GLU A 204 33.98 12.02 1.71
C GLU A 204 32.75 11.35 1.08
N ASP A 205 32.89 10.62 -0.02
CA ASP A 205 31.78 9.90 -0.67
C ASP A 205 31.31 8.70 0.17
N LEU A 206 32.23 7.96 0.81
CA LEU A 206 31.91 6.86 1.73
C LEU A 206 31.31 7.39 3.04
N GLU A 207 31.79 8.53 3.54
CA GLU A 207 31.23 9.20 4.70
C GLU A 207 29.84 9.73 4.37
N SER A 208 29.63 10.36 3.22
CA SER A 208 28.32 10.74 2.71
C SER A 208 27.39 9.53 2.53
N ALA A 209 27.90 8.41 2.00
CA ALA A 209 27.13 7.18 1.87
C ALA A 209 26.78 6.57 3.24
N ARG A 210 27.71 6.59 4.21
CA ARG A 210 27.50 6.14 5.59
C ARG A 210 26.52 7.03 6.34
N GLU A 211 26.63 8.35 6.20
CA GLU A 211 25.68 9.34 6.72
C GLU A 211 24.31 9.12 6.13
N ARG A 212 24.22 8.90 4.81
CA ARG A 212 22.96 8.55 4.14
C ARG A 212 22.38 7.23 4.63
N GLN A 213 23.21 6.22 4.85
CA GLN A 213 22.77 4.92 5.38
C GLN A 213 22.31 5.03 6.83
N ASN A 214 23.00 5.82 7.66
CA ASN A 214 22.62 6.10 9.04
C ASN A 214 21.32 6.92 9.09
N ALA A 215 21.20 7.96 8.27
CA ALA A 215 19.98 8.75 8.13
C ALA A 215 18.81 7.87 7.67
N LEU A 216 19.03 6.97 6.71
CA LEU A 216 18.02 6.01 6.25
C LEU A 216 17.63 5.04 7.37
N ARG A 217 18.59 4.53 8.15
CA ARG A 217 18.33 3.67 9.30
C ARG A 217 17.49 4.38 10.36
N ILE A 218 17.84 5.63 10.68
CA ILE A 218 17.09 6.48 11.62
C ILE A 218 15.67 6.71 11.09
N GLN A 219 15.51 7.03 9.80
CA GLN A 219 14.19 7.19 9.17
C GLN A 219 13.38 5.89 9.22
N VAL A 220 13.99 4.74 8.93
CA VAL A 220 13.31 3.45 9.02
C VAL A 220 12.84 3.17 10.45
N GLU A 221 13.66 3.49 11.45
CA GLU A 221 13.30 3.35 12.86
C GLU A 221 12.17 4.30 13.26
N GLN A 222 12.23 5.57 12.83
CA GLN A 222 11.13 6.54 13.02
C GLN A 222 9.83 6.05 12.37
N LEU A 223 9.88 5.54 11.13
CA LEU A 223 8.71 5.00 10.44
C LEU A 223 8.16 3.76 11.12
N ARG A 224 9.02 2.88 11.67
CA ARG A 224 8.60 1.73 12.47
C ARG A 224 7.91 2.17 13.76
N ASN A 225 8.45 3.16 14.45
CA ASN A 225 7.85 3.71 15.67
C ASN A 225 6.51 4.38 15.37
N LEU A 226 6.40 5.12 14.27
CA LEU A 226 5.15 5.71 13.81
C LEU A 226 4.12 4.63 13.43
N LEU A 227 4.56 3.55 12.77
CA LEU A 227 3.70 2.41 12.44
C LEU A 227 3.19 1.71 13.70
N ASP A 228 4.06 1.42 14.66
CA ASP A 228 3.69 0.79 15.94
C ASP A 228 2.75 1.69 16.76
N ALA A 229 3.05 3.00 16.84
CA ALA A 229 2.18 3.97 17.49
C ALA A 229 0.80 4.07 16.79
N SER A 230 0.78 4.06 15.46
CA SER A 230 -0.45 4.07 14.67
C SER A 230 -1.26 2.78 14.87
N GLN A 231 -0.61 1.62 14.84
CA GLN A 231 -1.25 0.32 15.10
C GLN A 231 -1.86 0.26 16.50
N LYS A 232 -1.14 0.75 17.52
CA LYS A 232 -1.64 0.84 18.90
C LYS A 232 -2.79 1.84 19.04
N SER A 233 -2.71 2.98 18.35
CA SER A 233 -3.74 4.02 18.39
C SER A 233 -5.04 3.58 17.71
N ILE A 234 -4.93 2.91 16.55
CA ILE A 234 -6.09 2.41 15.80
C ILE A 234 -6.66 1.15 16.48
N GLY A 235 -5.82 0.32 17.11
CA GLY A 235 -6.24 -0.92 17.76
C GLY A 235 -6.80 -1.97 16.79
N LEU A 236 -6.49 -1.87 15.49
CA LEU A 236 -7.04 -2.77 14.47
C LEU A 236 -6.33 -4.13 14.51
N LYS A 237 -7.01 -5.14 15.05
CA LYS A 237 -6.59 -6.55 14.95
C LYS A 237 -7.21 -7.19 13.70
N GLU A 238 -6.41 -7.94 12.95
CA GLU A 238 -6.85 -8.61 11.71
C GLU A 238 -8.03 -9.57 11.93
N GLU A 239 -8.02 -10.30 13.05
CA GLU A 239 -9.08 -11.25 13.42
C GLU A 239 -10.41 -10.53 13.70
N GLN A 240 -10.37 -9.45 14.49
CA GLN A 240 -11.55 -8.64 14.78
C GLN A 240 -12.11 -7.99 13.51
N PHE A 241 -11.23 -7.54 12.60
CA PHE A 241 -11.62 -6.97 11.32
C PHE A 241 -12.33 -7.99 10.43
N ARG A 242 -11.78 -9.21 10.33
CA ARG A 242 -12.40 -10.33 9.61
C ARG A 242 -13.77 -10.69 10.18
N ASP A 243 -13.89 -10.76 11.51
CA ASP A 243 -15.12 -11.17 12.17
C ASP A 243 -16.20 -10.09 12.05
N THR A 244 -15.80 -8.81 12.07
CA THR A 244 -16.69 -7.67 11.78
C THR A 244 -17.23 -7.75 10.36
N ILE A 245 -16.40 -8.05 9.36
CA ILE A 245 -16.85 -8.27 7.98
C ILE A 245 -17.82 -9.46 7.90
N SER A 246 -17.49 -10.57 8.57
CA SER A 246 -18.36 -11.75 8.62
C SER A 246 -19.70 -11.46 9.31
N CYS A 247 -19.73 -10.58 10.30
CA CYS A 247 -20.95 -10.10 10.94
C CYS A 247 -21.76 -9.19 10.01
N ALA A 248 -21.10 -8.24 9.32
CA ALA A 248 -21.72 -7.37 8.33
C ALA A 248 -22.35 -8.15 7.16
N LEU A 249 -21.69 -9.23 6.72
CA LEU A 249 -22.22 -10.17 5.74
C LEU A 249 -23.50 -10.84 6.27
N ARG A 250 -23.47 -11.36 7.50
CA ARG A 250 -24.65 -11.97 8.15
C ARG A 250 -25.81 -11.00 8.30
N LEU A 251 -25.58 -9.75 8.69
CA LEU A 251 -26.62 -8.70 8.76
C LEU A 251 -27.20 -8.36 7.39
N SER A 252 -26.38 -8.44 6.34
CA SER A 252 -26.83 -8.33 4.95
C SER A 252 -27.49 -9.63 4.44
N GLY A 253 -27.66 -10.62 5.31
CA GLY A 253 -28.21 -11.94 5.04
C GLY A 253 -27.23 -12.94 4.42
N ALA A 254 -26.03 -12.55 4.01
CA ALA A 254 -25.06 -13.40 3.31
C ALA A 254 -24.35 -14.38 4.25
N GLU A 255 -23.73 -15.41 3.67
CA GLU A 255 -22.88 -16.34 4.41
C GLU A 255 -21.62 -15.62 4.94
N PRO A 256 -21.07 -16.01 6.11
CA PRO A 256 -19.80 -15.47 6.61
C PRO A 256 -18.63 -15.90 5.72
N LEU A 257 -17.47 -15.26 5.89
CA LEU A 257 -16.25 -15.61 5.17
C LEU A 257 -15.84 -17.06 5.47
N LYS A 258 -15.63 -17.87 4.43
CA LYS A 258 -15.19 -19.27 4.57
C LYS A 258 -13.68 -19.36 4.41
N THR A 259 -13.02 -20.13 5.27
CA THR A 259 -11.59 -20.43 5.15
C THR A 259 -11.35 -21.38 3.98
N LEU A 260 -10.47 -21.00 3.05
CA LEU A 260 -10.08 -21.83 1.90
C LEU A 260 -8.80 -22.65 2.16
N GLY A 261 -8.17 -22.45 3.33
CA GLY A 261 -6.93 -23.11 3.77
C GLY A 261 -5.85 -22.11 4.18
N ALA A 262 -4.89 -22.55 5.01
CA ALA A 262 -3.62 -21.85 5.17
C ALA A 262 -2.88 -21.94 3.83
N GLY A 263 -2.34 -20.82 3.34
CA GLY A 263 -1.54 -20.86 2.12
C GLY A 263 -0.31 -21.77 2.28
N GLN A 264 0.34 -22.16 1.18
CA GLN A 264 1.61 -22.88 1.24
C GLN A 264 2.60 -22.12 2.13
N ASP A 265 3.45 -22.85 2.89
CA ASP A 265 4.36 -22.33 3.93
C ASP A 265 4.77 -20.86 3.74
N GLY A 266 4.26 -19.99 4.61
CA GLY A 266 4.55 -18.56 4.64
C GLY A 266 3.45 -17.64 4.06
N ASP A 267 2.46 -18.17 3.33
CA ASP A 267 1.34 -17.37 2.80
C ASP A 267 0.25 -17.11 3.86
N PRO A 268 -0.36 -15.91 3.90
CA PRO A 268 -1.44 -15.60 4.82
C PRO A 268 -2.70 -16.44 4.54
N PRO A 269 -3.56 -16.66 5.56
CA PRO A 269 -4.79 -17.44 5.41
C PRO A 269 -5.71 -16.81 4.36
N ARG A 270 -6.22 -17.65 3.45
CA ARG A 270 -7.08 -17.21 2.34
C ARG A 270 -8.55 -17.47 2.65
N PHE A 271 -9.40 -16.50 2.34
CA PHE A 271 -10.83 -16.53 2.61
C PHE A 271 -11.64 -16.42 1.33
N ALA A 272 -12.68 -17.25 1.20
CA ALA A 272 -13.68 -17.12 0.14
C ALA A 272 -14.66 -16.01 0.51
N PHE A 273 -14.81 -15.04 -0.40
CA PHE A 273 -15.80 -14.00 -0.28
C PHE A 273 -17.11 -14.43 -0.98
N PRO A 274 -18.28 -14.39 -0.30
CA PRO A 274 -19.53 -14.83 -0.89
C PRO A 274 -19.99 -13.91 -2.03
N ALA A 275 -20.62 -14.46 -3.06
CA ALA A 275 -21.20 -13.70 -4.16
C ALA A 275 -22.54 -13.05 -3.74
N ILE A 276 -22.46 -11.93 -3.02
CA ILE A 276 -23.64 -11.19 -2.53
C ILE A 276 -24.51 -10.68 -3.69
N ASP A 277 -23.90 -10.41 -4.84
CA ASP A 277 -24.52 -9.88 -6.05
C ASP A 277 -25.45 -10.89 -6.77
N GLN A 278 -25.25 -12.19 -6.56
CA GLN A 278 -25.97 -13.25 -7.28
C GLN A 278 -27.18 -13.78 -6.50
N ARG A 279 -27.55 -13.14 -5.40
CA ARG A 279 -28.61 -13.61 -4.52
C ARG A 279 -29.99 -13.12 -4.96
N GLU A 280 -31.02 -13.92 -4.69
CA GLU A 280 -32.42 -13.48 -4.83
C GLU A 280 -32.69 -12.29 -3.89
N GLY A 281 -33.12 -11.16 -4.46
CA GLY A 281 -33.32 -9.90 -3.72
C GLY A 281 -32.06 -9.06 -3.50
N ALA A 282 -30.93 -9.40 -4.12
CA ALA A 282 -29.72 -8.59 -4.05
C ALA A 282 -29.89 -7.22 -4.71
N ASP A 283 -29.41 -6.19 -4.01
CA ASP A 283 -29.37 -4.83 -4.53
C ASP A 283 -28.39 -4.75 -5.72
N PRO A 284 -28.84 -4.35 -6.93
CA PRO A 284 -28.04 -4.39 -8.15
C PRO A 284 -26.80 -3.50 -8.10
N THR A 285 -26.77 -2.53 -7.19
CA THR A 285 -25.59 -1.68 -6.97
C THR A 285 -24.42 -2.44 -6.36
N TRP A 286 -24.60 -3.65 -5.80
CA TRP A 286 -23.49 -4.48 -5.33
C TRP A 286 -22.59 -4.98 -6.45
N VAL A 287 -23.11 -5.12 -7.67
CA VAL A 287 -22.37 -5.67 -8.81
C VAL A 287 -21.09 -4.89 -9.07
N GLU A 288 -21.17 -3.55 -9.12
CA GLU A 288 -20.00 -2.67 -9.32
C GLU A 288 -19.03 -2.69 -8.14
N THR A 289 -19.52 -2.95 -6.93
CA THR A 289 -18.68 -3.07 -5.75
C THR A 289 -17.92 -4.39 -5.76
N MET A 290 -18.57 -5.49 -6.18
CA MET A 290 -17.95 -6.81 -6.32
C MET A 290 -16.94 -6.91 -7.46
N ASP A 291 -17.10 -6.07 -8.49
CA ASP A 291 -16.16 -5.95 -9.61
C ASP A 291 -14.74 -5.56 -9.14
N SER A 292 -14.57 -4.90 -7.98
CA SER A 292 -13.24 -4.61 -7.43
C SER A 292 -12.49 -5.84 -6.92
N LEU A 293 -13.19 -6.94 -6.62
CA LEU A 293 -12.59 -8.19 -6.17
C LEU A 293 -12.22 -9.12 -7.34
N ARG A 294 -12.71 -8.83 -8.54
CA ARG A 294 -12.42 -9.60 -9.76
C ARG A 294 -11.08 -9.15 -10.36
N ALA A 295 -10.55 -9.96 -11.28
CA ALA A 295 -9.37 -9.57 -12.06
C ALA A 295 -9.70 -8.37 -12.97
N PRO A 296 -8.78 -7.42 -13.19
CA PRO A 296 -9.05 -6.25 -14.03
C PRO A 296 -9.63 -6.62 -15.41
N ARG A 297 -10.69 -5.92 -15.81
CA ARG A 297 -11.36 -6.16 -17.10
C ARG A 297 -10.45 -5.79 -18.26
N LYS A 298 -10.34 -6.67 -19.26
CA LYS A 298 -9.68 -6.34 -20.54
C LYS A 298 -10.50 -5.31 -21.31
N ARG A 299 -9.84 -4.39 -22.02
CA ARG A 299 -10.52 -3.24 -22.66
C ARG A 299 -11.58 -3.64 -23.69
N ASP A 300 -11.37 -4.77 -24.37
CA ASP A 300 -12.25 -5.28 -25.44
C ASP A 300 -13.30 -6.30 -24.94
N GLU A 301 -13.25 -6.67 -23.65
CA GLU A 301 -14.18 -7.63 -23.07
C GLU A 301 -15.45 -6.92 -22.56
N LYS A 302 -16.62 -7.41 -22.98
CA LYS A 302 -17.89 -6.84 -22.51
C LYS A 302 -18.09 -7.14 -21.02
N PRO A 303 -18.67 -6.21 -20.23
CA PRO A 303 -18.78 -6.39 -18.78
C PRO A 303 -19.49 -7.69 -18.35
N TRP A 304 -20.50 -8.15 -19.10
CA TRP A 304 -21.22 -9.39 -18.77
C TRP A 304 -20.39 -10.65 -19.06
N GLU A 305 -19.60 -10.65 -20.13
CA GLU A 305 -18.72 -11.76 -20.51
C GLU A 305 -17.60 -11.88 -19.49
N TRP A 306 -16.98 -10.75 -19.14
CA TRP A 306 -15.96 -10.64 -18.12
C TRP A 306 -16.42 -11.16 -16.74
N ARG A 307 -17.63 -10.79 -16.30
CA ARG A 307 -18.17 -11.28 -15.03
C ARG A 307 -18.42 -12.79 -15.02
N ARG A 308 -18.65 -13.40 -16.18
CA ARG A 308 -18.83 -14.85 -16.32
C ARG A 308 -17.49 -15.59 -16.34
N THR A 309 -16.46 -14.99 -16.94
CA THR A 309 -15.12 -15.57 -17.08
C THR A 309 -14.23 -15.32 -15.87
N SER A 310 -14.49 -14.24 -15.12
CA SER A 310 -13.66 -13.79 -13.98
C SER A 310 -14.38 -13.95 -12.64
N PRO A 311 -14.16 -15.07 -11.91
CA PRO A 311 -14.73 -15.26 -10.58
C PRO A 311 -14.12 -14.29 -9.56
N ILE A 312 -14.81 -14.14 -8.42
CA ILE A 312 -14.30 -13.37 -7.27
C ILE A 312 -13.04 -14.07 -6.75
N ARG A 313 -11.97 -13.29 -6.59
CA ARG A 313 -10.69 -13.81 -6.10
C ARG A 313 -10.73 -14.06 -4.59
N PRO A 314 -9.92 -15.02 -4.09
CA PRO A 314 -9.77 -15.20 -2.66
C PRO A 314 -9.21 -13.95 -1.99
N VAL A 315 -9.65 -13.71 -0.77
CA VAL A 315 -9.30 -12.53 0.02
C VAL A 315 -8.25 -12.88 1.07
N VAL A 316 -7.34 -11.95 1.33
CA VAL A 316 -6.39 -11.98 2.44
C VAL A 316 -6.49 -10.68 3.25
N PHE A 317 -6.16 -10.73 4.54
CA PHE A 317 -6.16 -9.57 5.44
C PHE A 317 -4.75 -9.04 5.74
N LYS A 318 -3.74 -9.87 5.47
CA LYS A 318 -2.32 -9.56 5.63
C LYS A 318 -1.66 -9.50 4.27
N ASP A 319 -0.70 -8.60 4.12
CA ASP A 319 0.14 -8.51 2.93
C ASP A 319 0.92 -9.84 2.74
N SER A 320 0.78 -10.45 1.57
CA SER A 320 1.53 -11.66 1.19
C SER A 320 2.99 -11.37 0.86
N GLY A 321 3.38 -10.10 0.71
CA GLY A 321 4.73 -9.71 0.26
C GLY A 321 5.01 -10.10 -1.20
N ARG A 322 3.97 -10.54 -1.93
CA ARG A 322 4.03 -10.94 -3.33
C ARG A 322 3.14 -10.03 -4.16
N MET A 323 3.68 -9.50 -5.25
CA MET A 323 2.89 -8.79 -6.26
C MET A 323 2.25 -9.82 -7.20
N ASP A 324 1.27 -10.57 -6.70
CA ASP A 324 0.50 -11.52 -7.49
C ASP A 324 -0.95 -11.05 -7.73
N ASP A 325 -1.53 -11.46 -8.86
CA ASP A 325 -2.93 -11.19 -9.21
C ASP A 325 -3.89 -12.21 -8.55
N GLY A 326 -3.37 -13.15 -7.75
CA GLY A 326 -4.05 -14.35 -7.29
C GLY A 326 -4.94 -14.14 -6.06
N VAL A 327 -4.64 -13.15 -5.23
CA VAL A 327 -5.41 -12.79 -4.03
C VAL A 327 -5.79 -11.31 -4.04
N VAL A 328 -6.80 -10.95 -3.26
CA VAL A 328 -7.18 -9.55 -3.00
C VAL A 328 -6.92 -9.23 -1.54
N HIS A 329 -6.08 -8.23 -1.28
CA HIS A 329 -5.86 -7.71 0.06
C HIS A 329 -7.02 -6.81 0.47
N LEU A 330 -7.82 -7.25 1.46
CA LEU A 330 -8.84 -6.41 2.05
C LEU A 330 -8.26 -5.51 3.13
N HIS A 331 -8.40 -4.21 2.92
CA HIS A 331 -8.07 -3.15 3.87
C HIS A 331 -9.28 -2.21 4.07
N LEU A 332 -9.19 -1.29 5.05
CA LEU A 332 -10.31 -0.41 5.42
C LEU A 332 -10.85 0.43 4.25
N GLU A 333 -9.96 0.93 3.39
CA GLU A 333 -10.32 1.72 2.20
C GLU A 333 -10.86 0.91 1.00
N GLN A 334 -10.98 -0.41 1.10
CA GLN A 334 -11.59 -1.19 0.02
C GLN A 334 -13.08 -0.87 -0.08
N ARG A 335 -13.59 -0.63 -1.30
CA ARG A 335 -15.00 -0.24 -1.53
C ARG A 335 -16.01 -1.21 -0.91
N VAL A 336 -15.75 -2.51 -1.05
CA VAL A 336 -16.58 -3.58 -0.46
C VAL A 336 -16.59 -3.48 1.07
N VAL A 337 -15.42 -3.24 1.68
CA VAL A 337 -15.28 -3.09 3.13
C VAL A 337 -16.00 -1.84 3.61
N GLN A 338 -15.77 -0.68 3.01
CA GLN A 338 -16.43 0.57 3.37
C GLN A 338 -17.95 0.45 3.30
N ARG A 339 -18.46 -0.22 2.26
CA ARG A 339 -19.91 -0.44 2.10
C ARG A 339 -20.47 -1.39 3.15
N LEU A 340 -19.77 -2.50 3.43
CA LEU A 340 -20.18 -3.45 4.47
C LEU A 340 -20.15 -2.81 5.86
N LEU A 341 -19.06 -2.12 6.21
CA LEU A 341 -18.93 -1.42 7.48
C LEU A 341 -19.92 -0.27 7.61
N GLY A 342 -20.16 0.50 6.55
CA GLY A 342 -21.18 1.55 6.52
C GLY A 342 -22.58 1.02 6.81
N ARG A 343 -22.95 -0.11 6.19
CA ARG A 343 -24.23 -0.79 6.47
C ARG A 343 -24.27 -1.38 7.88
N PHE A 344 -23.18 -2.00 8.32
CA PHE A 344 -23.05 -2.54 9.67
C PHE A 344 -23.23 -1.45 10.73
N MET A 345 -22.60 -0.29 10.56
CA MET A 345 -22.73 0.85 11.47
C MET A 345 -24.14 1.46 11.41
N ALA A 346 -24.74 1.60 10.23
CA ALA A 346 -26.10 2.11 10.10
C ALA A 346 -27.10 1.16 10.80
N GLN A 347 -27.11 -0.12 10.45
CA GLN A 347 -28.06 -1.11 10.99
C GLN A 347 -27.77 -1.48 12.45
N GLY A 348 -26.49 -1.50 12.85
CA GLY A 348 -26.05 -1.86 14.19
C GLY A 348 -26.60 -0.92 15.27
N PHE A 349 -26.76 0.36 14.95
CA PHE A 349 -27.17 1.40 15.90
C PHE A 349 -28.55 2.03 15.62
N LEU A 350 -29.30 1.53 14.63
CA LEU A 350 -30.62 2.08 14.26
C LEU A 350 -31.71 1.79 15.31
N HIS A 351 -31.65 0.65 15.98
CA HIS A 351 -32.60 0.28 17.02
C HIS A 351 -32.08 0.75 18.38
N HIS A 352 -32.67 1.82 18.92
CA HIS A 352 -32.48 2.32 20.29
C HIS A 352 -33.07 1.37 21.34
N ASP A 353 -33.05 0.06 21.10
CA ASP A 353 -33.58 -0.92 22.02
C ASP A 353 -32.44 -1.61 22.76
N LEU A 354 -32.53 -1.55 24.09
CA LEU A 354 -31.81 -2.39 25.07
C LEU A 354 -32.07 -3.90 24.88
N SER A 355 -32.56 -4.35 23.72
CA SER A 355 -32.83 -5.75 23.35
C SER A 355 -31.55 -6.57 23.10
N ARG A 356 -30.37 -5.97 23.27
CA ARG A 356 -29.06 -6.59 23.06
C ARG A 356 -28.40 -6.94 24.39
N ALA A 357 -29.00 -7.89 25.11
CA ALA A 357 -28.30 -8.62 26.16
C ALA A 357 -27.56 -9.79 25.50
N CYS A 358 -26.24 -9.81 25.62
CA CYS A 358 -25.39 -10.90 25.15
C CYS A 358 -24.86 -11.68 26.35
N CYS A 359 -24.75 -12.99 26.23
CA CYS A 359 -23.95 -13.79 27.14
C CYS A 359 -22.80 -14.41 26.37
N ALA A 360 -21.57 -14.14 26.83
CA ALA A 360 -20.35 -14.71 26.29
C ALA A 360 -19.67 -15.54 27.39
N GLN A 361 -18.97 -16.60 27.01
CA GLN A 361 -18.33 -17.50 27.97
C GLN A 361 -16.84 -17.18 28.11
N SER A 362 -16.36 -17.16 29.35
CA SER A 362 -14.98 -16.85 29.69
C SER A 362 -14.33 -18.01 30.43
N SER A 363 -13.01 -18.15 30.28
CA SER A 363 -12.19 -19.09 31.03
C SER A 363 -12.03 -18.70 32.51
N ASP A 364 -12.42 -17.49 32.87
CA ASP A 364 -12.36 -17.00 34.25
C ASP A 364 -13.54 -17.50 35.08
N ALA A 365 -13.30 -17.83 36.36
CA ALA A 365 -14.31 -18.34 37.28
C ALA A 365 -15.28 -17.26 37.78
N ILE A 366 -14.95 -15.98 37.57
CA ILE A 366 -15.73 -14.84 38.05
C ILE A 366 -16.78 -14.44 37.02
N ARG A 367 -18.05 -14.47 37.42
CA ARG A 367 -19.18 -13.90 36.66
C ARG A 367 -19.04 -12.38 36.60
N ARG A 368 -19.08 -11.80 35.39
CA ARG A 368 -18.98 -10.34 35.19
C ARG A 368 -20.11 -9.82 34.33
N VAL A 369 -20.42 -8.55 34.52
CA VAL A 369 -21.36 -7.80 33.69
C VAL A 369 -20.64 -6.58 33.10
N VAL A 370 -20.88 -6.33 31.82
CA VAL A 370 -20.30 -5.23 31.05
C VAL A 370 -21.43 -4.46 30.41
N LEU A 371 -21.68 -3.24 30.90
CA LEU A 371 -22.56 -2.29 30.22
C LEU A 371 -21.73 -1.52 29.20
N LEU A 372 -22.13 -1.57 27.93
CA LEU A 372 -21.49 -0.82 26.85
C LEU A 372 -22.34 0.40 26.52
N GLY A 373 -21.78 1.59 26.71
CA GLY A 373 -22.34 2.83 26.22
C GLY A 373 -21.64 3.31 24.95
N ARG A 374 -22.33 4.13 24.17
CA ARG A 374 -21.80 4.84 23.02
C ARG A 374 -21.81 6.33 23.32
N LEU A 375 -20.63 6.92 23.27
CA LEU A 375 -20.42 8.36 23.30
C LEU A 375 -20.34 8.87 21.87
N SER A 376 -21.10 9.91 21.53
CA SER A 376 -21.03 10.60 20.25
C SER A 376 -21.00 12.12 20.46
N LEU A 377 -20.00 12.76 19.87
CA LEU A 377 -19.82 14.22 19.86
C LEU A 377 -20.09 14.76 18.46
N TYR A 378 -20.92 15.80 18.38
CA TYR A 378 -21.30 16.42 17.13
C TYR A 378 -20.85 17.87 17.09
N GLY A 379 -20.26 18.27 15.96
CA GLY A 379 -19.84 19.62 15.65
C GLY A 379 -20.89 20.40 14.85
N PRO A 380 -20.48 21.55 14.25
CA PRO A 380 -21.34 22.34 13.39
C PRO A 380 -21.90 21.50 12.22
N GLY A 381 -23.16 21.74 11.84
CA GLY A 381 -23.81 21.01 10.75
C GLY A 381 -24.08 19.52 11.05
N ALA A 382 -24.11 19.13 12.34
CA ALA A 382 -24.26 17.75 12.79
C ALA A 382 -23.13 16.81 12.29
N ALA A 383 -21.96 17.36 11.97
CA ALA A 383 -20.77 16.56 11.67
C ALA A 383 -20.36 15.76 12.90
N ARG A 384 -20.09 14.46 12.73
CA ARG A 384 -19.62 13.60 13.82
C ARG A 384 -18.13 13.84 14.05
N LEU A 385 -17.76 14.40 15.21
CA LEU A 385 -16.38 14.75 15.55
C LEU A 385 -15.64 13.63 16.27
N HIS A 386 -16.34 12.94 17.19
CA HIS A 386 -15.77 11.85 17.98
C HIS A 386 -16.85 10.82 18.27
N GLU A 387 -16.44 9.56 18.28
CA GLU A 387 -17.31 8.43 18.64
C GLU A 387 -16.47 7.38 19.36
N GLU A 388 -16.96 6.93 20.50
CA GLU A 388 -16.23 5.99 21.35
C GLU A 388 -17.21 5.10 22.11
N ILE A 389 -16.79 3.85 22.35
CA ILE A 389 -17.52 2.92 23.21
C ILE A 389 -16.99 3.10 24.63
N VAL A 390 -17.89 3.38 25.57
CA VAL A 390 -17.57 3.55 26.99
C VAL A 390 -18.03 2.30 27.74
N PRO A 391 -17.10 1.40 28.12
CA PRO A 391 -17.45 0.23 28.91
C PRO A 391 -17.58 0.57 30.41
N VAL A 392 -18.52 -0.09 31.08
CA VAL A 392 -18.64 -0.13 32.53
C VAL A 392 -18.69 -1.59 32.95
N THR A 393 -17.65 -2.04 33.64
CA THR A 393 -17.51 -3.45 34.05
C THR A 393 -17.75 -3.58 35.54
N ALA A 394 -18.49 -4.61 35.95
CA ALA A 394 -18.73 -4.93 37.36
C ALA A 394 -18.75 -6.45 37.59
N ARG A 395 -18.54 -6.84 38.85
CA ARG A 395 -18.76 -8.24 39.27
C ARG A 395 -20.26 -8.52 39.27
N TRP A 396 -20.68 -9.57 38.59
CA TRP A 396 -22.09 -9.96 38.60
C TRP A 396 -22.39 -10.84 39.80
N VAL A 397 -23.45 -10.49 40.53
CA VAL A 397 -24.01 -11.23 41.67
C VAL A 397 -25.52 -11.23 41.49
N GLU A 398 -26.17 -12.37 41.73
CA GLU A 398 -27.61 -12.50 41.59
C GLU A 398 -28.37 -11.44 42.40
N ALA A 399 -29.35 -10.80 41.77
CA ALA A 399 -30.09 -9.68 42.34
C ALA A 399 -30.85 -10.02 43.64
N GLU A 400 -31.20 -11.30 43.83
CA GLU A 400 -31.92 -11.79 45.02
C GLU A 400 -31.02 -11.95 46.25
N ILE A 401 -29.72 -12.21 46.05
CA ILE A 401 -28.74 -12.48 47.13
C ILE A 401 -28.05 -11.18 47.57
N ARG A 402 -28.38 -10.06 46.94
CA ARG A 402 -27.54 -8.87 46.91
C ARG A 402 -27.90 -7.83 47.98
N LYS A 403 -26.89 -7.42 48.76
CA LYS A 403 -27.02 -6.38 49.81
C LYS A 403 -26.68 -4.96 49.35
N GLU A 404 -25.86 -4.80 48.30
CA GLU A 404 -25.36 -3.51 47.79
C GLU A 404 -25.43 -3.43 46.25
N PRO A 405 -25.61 -2.24 45.63
CA PRO A 405 -25.77 -2.04 44.17
C PRO A 405 -24.48 -2.19 43.34
N LEU A 406 -24.61 -2.35 42.01
CA LEU A 406 -23.55 -2.44 40.95
C LEU A 406 -22.29 -1.62 41.30
N SER A 407 -21.24 -2.19 41.91
CA SER A 407 -19.97 -1.46 42.07
C SER A 407 -19.06 -1.71 40.86
N PRO A 408 -18.76 -0.69 40.03
CA PRO A 408 -17.89 -0.86 38.89
C PRO A 408 -16.44 -1.12 39.31
N TYR A 409 -15.71 -1.87 38.49
CA TYR A 409 -14.29 -2.13 38.69
C TYR A 409 -13.43 -0.88 38.42
N ALA A 410 -12.22 -0.85 38.99
CA ALA A 410 -11.19 0.12 38.65
C ALA A 410 -10.60 -0.14 37.24
N ARG A 411 -9.96 0.88 36.65
CA ARG A 411 -9.48 0.86 35.24
C ARG A 411 -8.62 -0.36 34.86
N GLU A 412 -7.78 -0.86 35.76
CA GLU A 412 -6.94 -2.04 35.49
C GLU A 412 -7.76 -3.34 35.38
N ALA A 413 -8.70 -3.56 36.29
CA ALA A 413 -9.57 -4.73 36.29
C ALA A 413 -10.58 -4.71 35.12
N GLU A 414 -10.91 -3.51 34.63
CA GLU A 414 -11.70 -3.32 33.43
C GLU A 414 -10.95 -3.71 32.16
N SER A 415 -9.70 -3.27 31.98
CA SER A 415 -8.87 -3.68 30.85
C SER A 415 -8.72 -5.20 30.76
N ARG A 416 -8.57 -5.86 31.92
CA ARG A 416 -8.58 -7.33 32.01
C ARG A 416 -9.93 -7.93 31.60
N THR A 417 -11.04 -7.33 32.02
CA THR A 417 -12.39 -7.77 31.68
C THR A 417 -12.67 -7.61 30.18
N LEU A 418 -12.21 -6.52 29.57
CA LEU A 418 -12.34 -6.29 28.12
C LEU A 418 -11.47 -7.26 27.31
N SER A 419 -10.23 -7.53 27.74
CA SER A 419 -9.40 -8.57 27.12
C SER A 419 -10.08 -9.94 27.15
N LEU A 420 -10.77 -10.27 28.25
CA LEU A 420 -11.52 -11.53 28.37
C LEU A 420 -12.79 -11.53 27.51
N LEU A 421 -13.46 -10.39 27.38
CA LEU A 421 -14.58 -10.24 26.44
C LEU A 421 -14.12 -10.42 25.00
N GLU A 422 -12.99 -9.84 24.61
CA GLU A 422 -12.41 -10.01 23.28
C GLU A 422 -12.11 -11.47 22.98
N SER A 423 -11.46 -12.20 23.90
CA SER A 423 -11.21 -13.64 23.72
C SER A 423 -12.51 -14.44 23.66
N ALA A 424 -13.49 -14.12 24.51
CA ALA A 424 -14.78 -14.80 24.56
C ALA A 424 -15.64 -14.60 23.30
N LEU A 425 -15.43 -13.51 22.56
CA LEU A 425 -16.10 -13.26 21.29
C LEU A 425 -15.45 -14.01 20.12
N LEU A 426 -14.16 -14.35 20.24
CA LEU A 426 -13.41 -15.13 19.25
C LEU A 426 -13.65 -16.64 19.43
N ASP A 427 -13.73 -17.10 20.68
CA ASP A 427 -14.00 -18.49 21.01
C ASP A 427 -15.50 -18.81 20.83
N GLY A 428 -15.81 -19.84 20.06
CA GLY A 428 -17.19 -20.32 19.89
C GLY A 428 -17.75 -20.83 21.22
N GLY A 429 -18.74 -20.14 21.78
CA GLY A 429 -19.35 -20.49 23.06
C GLY A 429 -20.12 -21.82 23.04
N HIS A 430 -20.16 -22.50 24.19
CA HIS A 430 -21.03 -23.64 24.45
C HIS A 430 -22.47 -23.19 24.74
N PRO A 431 -23.48 -24.05 24.48
CA PRO A 431 -24.86 -23.74 24.82
C PRO A 431 -25.02 -23.53 26.33
N ILE A 432 -25.61 -22.40 26.71
CA ILE A 432 -25.87 -22.02 28.11
C ILE A 432 -27.20 -22.66 28.55
N PRO A 433 -27.31 -23.22 29.78
CA PRO A 433 -28.56 -23.76 30.28
C PRO A 433 -29.69 -22.73 30.33
N ASP A 434 -30.91 -23.11 29.94
CA ASP A 434 -32.10 -22.24 29.88
C ASP A 434 -32.43 -21.55 31.22
N ILE A 435 -32.07 -22.17 32.35
CA ILE A 435 -32.25 -21.61 33.69
C ILE A 435 -31.44 -20.33 33.86
N VAL A 436 -30.16 -20.36 33.43
CA VAL A 436 -29.26 -19.21 33.52
C VAL A 436 -29.74 -18.09 32.60
N VAL A 437 -30.21 -18.43 31.40
CA VAL A 437 -30.78 -17.45 30.47
C VAL A 437 -31.98 -16.72 31.08
N ARG A 438 -32.92 -17.45 31.71
CA ARG A 438 -34.07 -16.83 32.40
C ARG A 438 -33.66 -15.96 33.57
N GLN A 439 -32.68 -16.39 34.36
CA GLN A 439 -32.14 -15.61 35.48
C GLN A 439 -31.53 -14.28 35.00
N LEU A 440 -30.70 -14.32 33.97
CA LEU A 440 -30.08 -13.13 33.37
C LEU A 440 -31.12 -12.19 32.75
N GLN A 441 -32.13 -12.74 32.07
CA GLN A 441 -33.23 -11.95 31.51
C GLN A 441 -34.04 -11.22 32.59
N ALA A 442 -34.25 -11.86 33.74
CA ALA A 442 -34.93 -11.24 34.87
C ALA A 442 -34.10 -10.14 35.56
N SER A 443 -32.76 -10.30 35.62
CA SER A 443 -31.88 -9.31 36.27
C SER A 443 -31.49 -8.13 35.38
N ALA A 444 -31.50 -8.30 34.05
CA ALA A 444 -30.99 -7.30 33.10
C ALA A 444 -31.56 -5.88 33.24
N PRO A 445 -32.88 -5.65 33.40
CA PRO A 445 -33.41 -4.29 33.54
C PRO A 445 -32.88 -3.57 34.80
N ARG A 446 -32.71 -4.33 35.89
CA ARG A 446 -32.18 -3.81 37.15
C ARG A 446 -30.68 -3.55 37.06
N ASP A 447 -29.93 -4.48 36.47
CA ASP A 447 -28.48 -4.35 36.27
C ASP A 447 -28.16 -3.11 35.43
N VAL A 448 -28.93 -2.85 34.37
CA VAL A 448 -28.79 -1.62 33.56
C VAL A 448 -29.07 -0.38 34.41
N HIS A 449 -30.19 -0.35 35.13
CA HIS A 449 -30.56 0.82 35.94
C HIS A 449 -29.50 1.18 36.99
N GLU A 450 -28.87 0.17 37.60
CA GLU A 450 -27.80 0.38 38.58
C GLU A 450 -26.48 0.86 37.96
N LEU A 451 -26.17 0.46 36.72
CA LEU A 451 -24.93 0.82 36.03
C LEU A 451 -25.00 2.12 35.23
N LEU A 452 -26.21 2.60 34.88
CA LEU A 452 -26.42 3.82 34.10
C LEU A 452 -25.77 5.08 34.71
N PRO A 453 -25.92 5.38 36.02
CA PRO A 453 -25.29 6.57 36.61
C PRO A 453 -23.76 6.55 36.49
N PHE A 454 -23.14 5.36 36.58
CA PHE A 454 -21.70 5.20 36.42
C PHE A 454 -21.26 5.38 34.97
N LEU A 455 -22.10 4.94 34.01
CA LEU A 455 -21.87 5.17 32.59
C LEU A 455 -21.93 6.67 32.25
N GLU A 456 -22.91 7.40 32.78
CA GLU A 456 -23.03 8.84 32.57
C GLU A 456 -21.85 9.61 33.17
N ALA A 457 -21.46 9.28 34.41
CA ALA A 457 -20.32 9.91 35.08
C ALA A 457 -19.02 9.70 34.28
N ARG A 458 -18.74 8.46 33.84
CA ARG A 458 -17.59 8.16 32.99
C ARG A 458 -17.69 8.82 31.63
N GLY A 459 -18.87 8.81 31.01
CA GLY A 459 -19.13 9.51 29.76
C GLY A 459 -18.72 10.98 29.84
N GLN A 460 -19.00 11.65 30.95
CA GLN A 460 -18.55 13.04 31.17
C GLN A 460 -17.03 13.20 31.26
N GLU A 461 -16.30 12.23 31.84
CA GLU A 461 -14.83 12.24 31.84
C GLU A 461 -14.28 12.10 30.41
N PHE A 462 -14.79 11.13 29.65
CA PHE A 462 -14.38 10.92 28.25
C PHE A 462 -14.73 12.09 27.34
N ILE A 463 -15.88 12.75 27.57
CA ILE A 463 -16.25 13.98 26.85
C ILE A 463 -15.20 15.06 27.06
N ARG A 464 -14.74 15.29 28.30
CA ARG A 464 -13.73 16.32 28.59
C ARG A 464 -12.40 16.02 27.92
N ASP A 465 -11.95 14.77 27.99
CA ASP A 465 -10.71 14.33 27.34
C ASP A 465 -10.80 14.45 25.81
N ALA A 466 -11.93 14.04 25.21
CA ALA A 466 -12.16 14.17 23.78
C ALA A 466 -12.25 15.63 23.33
N GLU A 467 -12.94 16.50 24.08
CA GLU A 467 -13.02 17.94 23.81
C GLU A 467 -11.63 18.60 23.87
N GLN A 468 -10.80 18.22 24.85
CA GLN A 468 -9.42 18.69 24.93
C GLN A 468 -8.61 18.26 23.69
N LYS A 469 -8.65 16.97 23.33
CA LYS A 469 -7.95 16.45 22.14
C LYS A 469 -8.42 17.08 20.84
N LEU A 470 -9.73 17.34 20.69
CA LEU A 470 -10.29 18.02 19.53
C LEU A 470 -9.82 19.49 19.47
N ALA A 471 -9.75 20.18 20.60
CA ALA A 471 -9.23 21.55 20.68
C ALA A 471 -7.73 21.60 20.33
N GLU A 472 -6.93 20.66 20.84
CA GLU A 472 -5.51 20.54 20.51
C GLU A 472 -5.31 20.27 19.01
N ARG A 473 -6.08 19.34 18.42
CA ARG A 473 -6.05 19.07 16.96
C ARG A 473 -6.44 20.30 16.15
N GLY A 474 -7.53 20.97 16.51
CA GLY A 474 -7.97 22.20 15.86
C GLY A 474 -6.92 23.31 15.93
N ALA A 475 -6.19 23.42 17.04
CA ALA A 475 -5.10 24.38 17.18
C ALA A 475 -3.90 24.04 16.28
N VAL A 476 -3.52 22.76 16.18
CA VAL A 476 -2.44 22.28 15.31
C VAL A 476 -2.78 22.52 13.84
N GLU A 477 -3.99 22.15 13.40
CA GLU A 477 -4.42 22.35 12.00
C GLU A 477 -4.57 23.83 11.66
N ALA A 478 -5.12 24.64 12.56
CA ALA A 478 -5.21 26.08 12.37
C ALA A 478 -3.83 26.73 12.22
N LYS A 479 -2.83 26.26 13.00
CA LYS A 479 -1.44 26.72 12.85
C LYS A 479 -0.85 26.28 11.52
N ALA A 480 -1.02 25.01 11.13
CA ALA A 480 -0.52 24.51 9.85
C ALA A 480 -1.12 25.26 8.65
N MET A 481 -2.42 25.59 8.70
CA MET A 481 -3.08 26.42 7.68
C MET A 481 -2.49 27.82 7.62
N ARG A 482 -2.20 28.44 8.78
CA ARG A 482 -1.51 29.73 8.83
C ARG A 482 -0.13 29.67 8.20
N ASP A 483 0.66 28.66 8.54
CA ASP A 483 2.01 28.46 8.00
C ASP A 483 1.99 28.27 6.46
N ILE A 484 0.98 27.55 5.93
CA ILE A 484 0.76 27.40 4.48
C ILE A 484 0.45 28.76 3.84
N LEU A 485 -0.48 29.53 4.40
CA LEU A 485 -0.86 30.85 3.88
C LEU A 485 0.31 31.85 3.94
N GLU A 486 1.10 31.84 5.01
CA GLU A 486 2.32 32.66 5.13
C GLU A 486 3.39 32.27 4.10
N THR A 487 3.57 30.97 3.86
CA THR A 487 4.49 30.47 2.84
C THR A 487 4.03 30.87 1.44
N GLN A 488 2.73 30.76 1.14
CA GLN A 488 2.15 31.23 -0.10
C GLN A 488 2.32 32.75 -0.27
N LYS A 489 2.06 33.53 0.79
CA LYS A 489 2.28 34.99 0.81
C LYS A 489 3.72 35.34 0.44
N LYS A 490 4.70 34.73 1.11
CA LYS A 490 6.14 34.93 0.83
C LYS A 490 6.51 34.56 -0.60
N HIS A 491 5.98 33.45 -1.12
CA HIS A 491 6.24 33.00 -2.49
C HIS A 491 5.67 33.95 -3.55
N ILE A 492 4.43 34.43 -3.34
CA ILE A 492 3.79 35.41 -4.22
C ILE A 492 4.53 36.74 -4.15
N GLN A 493 4.91 37.22 -2.96
CA GLN A 493 5.70 38.44 -2.79
C GLN A 493 7.07 38.35 -3.47
N ALA A 494 7.78 37.22 -3.33
CA ALA A 494 9.06 37.01 -3.99
C ALA A 494 8.91 36.99 -5.53
N THR A 495 7.85 36.35 -6.04
CA THR A 495 7.53 36.32 -7.47
C THR A 495 7.18 37.72 -7.97
N TYR A 496 6.34 38.45 -7.24
CA TYR A 496 5.97 39.83 -7.54
C TYR A 496 7.20 40.75 -7.60
N ALA A 497 8.07 40.70 -6.58
CA ALA A 497 9.30 41.48 -6.53
C ALA A 497 10.28 41.12 -7.66
N ARG A 498 10.41 39.84 -8.03
CA ARG A 498 11.22 39.42 -9.19
C ARG A 498 10.70 40.04 -10.49
N HIS A 499 9.39 40.01 -10.73
CA HIS A 499 8.76 40.57 -11.92
C HIS A 499 8.63 42.10 -11.90
N GLU A 500 8.81 42.75 -10.74
CA GLU A 500 8.95 44.19 -10.62
C GLU A 500 10.40 44.65 -10.84
N SER A 501 11.38 43.84 -10.41
CA SER A 501 12.81 44.11 -10.60
C SER A 501 13.33 43.80 -12.01
N MET A 502 12.64 42.92 -12.75
CA MET A 502 12.89 42.75 -14.18
C MET A 502 12.29 43.93 -14.93
N ASP A 503 13.14 44.90 -15.21
CA ASP A 503 12.85 46.07 -16.04
C ASP A 503 12.25 45.62 -17.40
N ASP A 504 11.13 46.24 -17.82
CA ASP A 504 10.34 45.96 -19.05
C ASP A 504 11.15 46.03 -20.37
N ARG A 505 12.46 46.28 -20.29
CA ARG A 505 13.37 46.52 -21.41
C ARG A 505 14.14 45.29 -21.87
N GLN A 506 14.23 44.22 -21.08
CA GLN A 506 15.12 43.08 -21.40
C GLN A 506 14.43 41.90 -22.11
N LEU A 507 13.11 41.96 -22.34
CA LEU A 507 12.32 40.92 -23.03
C LEU A 507 11.91 41.31 -24.47
N ARG A 508 12.61 42.23 -25.13
CA ARG A 508 12.36 42.57 -26.55
C ARG A 508 13.18 41.69 -27.47
N LEU A 509 12.78 40.42 -27.61
CA LEU A 509 13.23 39.56 -28.70
C LEU A 509 12.04 39.37 -29.63
N ASN A 510 12.05 40.18 -30.70
CA ASN A 510 10.99 40.43 -31.68
C ASN A 510 10.48 39.16 -32.39
N TYR A 511 9.72 38.32 -31.67
CA TYR A 511 9.01 37.15 -32.19
C TYR A 511 7.54 37.30 -31.81
N GLY A 512 6.70 37.87 -32.70
CA GLY A 512 5.24 37.73 -32.86
C GLY A 512 4.25 37.70 -31.67
N ASP A 513 4.58 37.02 -30.58
CA ASP A 513 3.73 36.63 -29.45
C ASP A 513 3.86 37.59 -28.23
N GLU A 514 4.72 38.61 -28.31
CA GLU A 514 5.04 39.54 -27.20
C GLU A 514 3.80 40.26 -26.62
N LEU A 515 2.78 40.54 -27.44
CA LEU A 515 1.54 41.20 -27.00
C LEU A 515 0.65 40.30 -26.15
N GLU A 516 0.65 38.99 -26.41
CA GLU A 516 -0.10 38.02 -25.61
C GLU A 516 0.61 37.74 -24.28
N GLU A 517 1.94 37.64 -24.30
CA GLU A 517 2.76 37.49 -23.09
C GLU A 517 2.63 38.69 -22.14
N LEU A 518 2.62 39.92 -22.67
CA LEU A 518 2.41 41.14 -21.89
C LEU A 518 1.01 41.17 -21.24
N ARG A 519 -0.03 40.80 -21.99
CA ARG A 519 -1.39 40.68 -21.42
C ARG A 519 -1.44 39.63 -20.33
N GLN A 520 -0.79 38.49 -20.53
CA GLN A 520 -0.73 37.42 -19.54
C GLN A 520 0.04 37.87 -18.28
N LEU A 521 1.13 38.62 -18.43
CA LEU A 521 1.90 39.19 -17.33
C LEU A 521 1.11 40.25 -16.55
N GLU A 522 0.36 41.13 -17.23
CA GLU A 522 -0.54 42.08 -16.57
C GLU A 522 -1.67 41.37 -15.81
N LEU A 523 -2.27 40.34 -16.41
CA LEU A 523 -3.28 39.51 -15.75
C LEU A 523 -2.71 38.81 -14.51
N ASN A 524 -1.49 38.29 -14.60
CA ASN A 524 -0.78 37.68 -13.48
C ASN A 524 -0.49 38.71 -12.37
N LYS A 525 -0.01 39.91 -12.69
CA LYS A 525 0.22 41.00 -11.72
C LYS A 525 -1.08 41.37 -10.98
N ARG A 526 -2.19 41.53 -11.71
CA ARG A 526 -3.52 41.80 -11.12
C ARG A 526 -4.00 40.64 -10.23
N TYR A 527 -3.78 39.40 -10.68
CA TYR A 527 -4.13 38.21 -9.91
C TYR A 527 -3.32 38.12 -8.61
N TRP A 528 -2.00 38.33 -8.65
CA TRP A 528 -1.14 38.30 -7.46
C TRP A 528 -1.51 39.39 -6.46
N ALA A 529 -1.78 40.61 -6.92
CA ALA A 529 -2.23 41.70 -6.05
C ALA A 529 -3.55 41.36 -5.35
N LYS A 530 -4.55 40.86 -6.10
CA LYS A 530 -5.82 40.42 -5.54
C LYS A 530 -5.66 39.23 -4.59
N ARG A 531 -4.76 38.30 -4.90
CA ARG A 531 -4.50 37.12 -4.06
C ARG A 531 -3.82 37.52 -2.76
N LEU A 532 -2.87 38.46 -2.76
CA LEU A 532 -2.22 38.96 -1.54
C LEU A 532 -3.22 39.59 -0.58
N ASP A 533 -4.13 40.43 -1.08
CA ASP A 533 -5.22 41.03 -0.30
C ASP A 533 -6.16 39.95 0.29
N SER A 534 -6.54 38.94 -0.51
CA SER A 534 -7.34 37.82 -0.01
C SER A 534 -6.62 37.01 1.08
N ILE A 535 -5.32 36.77 0.94
CA ILE A 535 -4.52 36.02 1.93
C ILE A 535 -4.47 36.77 3.25
N GLU A 536 -4.41 38.11 3.25
CA GLU A 536 -4.43 38.89 4.49
C GLU A 536 -5.73 38.73 5.27
N THR A 537 -6.85 38.61 4.57
CA THR A 537 -8.13 38.28 5.19
C THR A 537 -8.17 36.82 5.65
N GLU A 538 -7.75 35.89 4.79
CA GLU A 538 -7.74 34.43 5.06
C GLU A 538 -6.83 34.06 6.25
N LEU A 539 -5.73 34.79 6.48
CA LEU A 539 -4.81 34.56 7.61
C LEU A 539 -5.48 34.66 8.99
N ASN A 540 -6.61 35.36 9.07
CA ASN A 540 -7.41 35.46 10.29
C ASN A 540 -8.65 34.56 10.21
N THR A 541 -9.38 34.59 9.10
CA THR A 541 -10.68 33.89 9.00
C THR A 541 -10.54 32.37 8.87
N GLU A 542 -9.59 31.86 8.08
CA GLU A 542 -9.48 30.42 7.83
C GLU A 542 -8.99 29.64 9.07
N PRO A 543 -7.98 30.10 9.83
CA PRO A 543 -7.60 29.45 11.08
C PRO A 543 -8.72 29.44 12.14
N GLU A 544 -9.52 30.51 12.23
CA GLU A 544 -10.68 30.56 13.14
C GLU A 544 -11.76 29.58 12.70
N ARG A 545 -12.07 29.55 11.41
CA ARG A 545 -13.02 28.60 10.83
C ARG A 545 -12.63 27.15 11.13
N ILE A 546 -11.34 26.80 11.05
CA ILE A 546 -10.84 25.46 11.40
C ILE A 546 -11.11 25.16 12.88
N ARG A 547 -10.84 26.10 13.80
CA ARG A 547 -11.11 25.89 15.23
C ARG A 547 -12.60 25.69 15.50
N ASP A 548 -13.46 26.44 14.81
CA ASP A 548 -14.91 26.32 14.95
C ASP A 548 -15.44 24.96 14.49
N LEU A 549 -14.82 24.33 13.48
CA LEU A 549 -15.20 22.98 13.03
C LEU A 549 -15.02 21.94 14.14
N TYR A 550 -14.01 22.09 14.99
CA TYR A 550 -13.72 21.17 16.09
C TYR A 550 -14.53 21.46 17.36
N GLN A 551 -15.36 22.51 17.37
CA GLN A 551 -16.19 22.85 18.52
C GLN A 551 -17.37 21.88 18.65
N VAL A 552 -17.46 21.21 19.80
CA VAL A 552 -18.58 20.33 20.12
C VAL A 552 -19.85 21.16 20.38
N LYS A 553 -20.92 20.88 19.63
CA LYS A 553 -22.24 21.53 19.75
C LYS A 553 -23.29 20.64 20.42
N ALA A 554 -23.18 19.33 20.25
CA ALA A 554 -24.06 18.37 20.90
C ALA A 554 -23.30 17.15 21.40
N ARG A 555 -23.76 16.61 22.53
CA ARG A 555 -23.18 15.47 23.24
C ARG A 555 -24.27 14.43 23.45
N ARG A 556 -23.99 13.16 23.16
CA ARG A 556 -24.94 12.07 23.31
C ARG A 556 -24.23 10.86 23.93
N VAL A 557 -24.73 10.38 25.06
CA VAL A 557 -24.27 9.14 25.73
C VAL A 557 -25.46 8.22 25.81
N GLU A 558 -25.37 7.03 25.20
CA GLU A 558 -26.48 6.07 25.17
C GLU A 558 -26.00 4.66 25.52
N PRO A 559 -26.77 3.89 26.31
CA PRO A 559 -26.51 2.48 26.48
C PRO A 559 -26.80 1.73 25.18
N VAL A 560 -25.84 0.92 24.71
CA VAL A 560 -25.95 0.13 23.47
C VAL A 560 -26.31 -1.32 23.77
N GLY A 561 -25.75 -1.88 24.84
CA GLY A 561 -25.96 -3.28 25.16
C GLY A 561 -25.33 -3.68 26.48
N LEU A 562 -25.77 -4.85 26.96
CA LEU A 562 -25.30 -5.47 28.19
C LEU A 562 -24.67 -6.81 27.84
N VAL A 563 -23.47 -7.08 28.35
CA VAL A 563 -22.78 -8.36 28.13
C VAL A 563 -22.51 -9.03 29.46
N TYR A 564 -23.00 -10.25 29.61
CA TYR A 564 -22.68 -11.12 30.73
C TYR A 564 -21.55 -12.06 30.35
N LEU A 565 -20.43 -11.99 31.07
CA LEU A 565 -19.34 -12.95 30.95
C LEU A 565 -19.56 -14.06 31.97
N TRP A 566 -19.87 -15.25 31.47
CA TRP A 566 -20.16 -16.43 32.26
C TRP A 566 -18.99 -17.44 32.22
N PRO A 567 -18.60 -18.07 33.33
CA PRO A 567 -17.54 -19.09 33.32
C PRO A 567 -17.93 -20.30 32.44
N VAL A 568 -16.97 -20.84 31.67
CA VAL A 568 -17.13 -22.11 30.93
C VAL A 568 -17.30 -23.29 31.90
N THR A 569 -16.62 -23.25 33.04
CA THR A 569 -16.74 -24.22 34.13
C THR A 569 -17.43 -23.57 35.32
N GLY A 570 -18.76 -23.73 35.42
CA GLY A 570 -19.54 -23.17 36.53
C GLY A 570 -21.01 -23.51 36.48
#